data_AF-A0A7R9I8U2-F1
#
_entry.id   AF-A0A7R9I8U2-F1
#
_cell.length_a   1.000
_cell.length_b   1.000
_cell.length_c   1.000
_cell.angle_alpha   90.00
_cell.angle_beta   90.00
_cell.angle_gamma   90.00
#
_symmetry.space_group_name_H-M   'P 1'
#
loop_
_entity.id
_entity.type
_entity.pdbx_description
1 polymer ?
#
loop_
_entity_poly.entity_id
_entity_poly.type
_entity_poly.pdbx_seq_one_letter_code
_entity_poly.pdbx_strand_id
1 'polypeptide(L)'
;YGLQVRGQHTERAVDFLAKELKVCSQKEANERIFFVSAKEVLQARLQEQKGQPAHTGALAEGFPNRYFEFQDFERKFEECISKSAVKTKFEQHSQRGKFIASEIREVMDGIFERAQHLKTEKMVAKKEIFDKLNFTEQQLILLTQEMKDKIHQMVEDVEQR
;
A
#
# COMPACT_ATOMS: atom_id res chain seq x y z
N TYR A 1 -5.51 54.24 0.53
CA TYR A 1 -5.36 53.83 -0.88
C TYR A 1 -4.85 52.40 -1.06
N GLY A 2 -3.76 51.97 -0.40
CA GLY A 2 -3.20 50.61 -0.58
C GLY A 2 -4.15 49.43 -0.28
N LEU A 3 -5.01 49.54 0.74
CA LEU A 3 -6.00 48.50 1.07
C LEU A 3 -7.08 48.31 -0.01
N GLN A 4 -7.50 49.40 -0.66
CA GLN A 4 -8.50 49.37 -1.73
C GLN A 4 -7.94 48.69 -2.98
N VAL A 5 -6.69 49.00 -3.34
CA VAL A 5 -6.01 48.39 -4.48
C VAL A 5 -5.73 46.90 -4.23
N ARG A 6 -5.29 46.53 -3.01
CA ARG A 6 -5.13 45.13 -2.60
C ARG A 6 -6.45 44.35 -2.73
N GLY A 7 -7.56 44.93 -2.27
CA GLY A 7 -8.89 44.33 -2.39
C GLY A 7 -9.30 44.05 -3.83
N GLN A 8 -9.13 45.01 -4.73
CA GLN A 8 -9.47 44.85 -6.16
C GLN A 8 -8.63 43.75 -6.84
N HIS A 9 -7.33 43.70 -6.55
CA HIS A 9 -6.47 42.65 -7.08
C HIS A 9 -6.83 41.27 -6.53
N THR A 10 -7.15 41.17 -5.22
CA THR A 10 -7.61 39.91 -4.63
C THR A 10 -8.89 39.44 -5.31
N GLU A 11 -9.90 40.28 -5.43
CA GLU A 11 -11.18 39.92 -6.05
C GLU A 11 -10.98 39.43 -7.50
N ARG A 12 -10.25 40.20 -8.30
CA ARG A 12 -9.96 39.83 -9.71
C ARG A 12 -9.22 38.50 -9.83
N ALA A 13 -8.20 38.29 -9.00
CA ALA A 13 -7.36 37.09 -9.04
C ALA A 13 -8.13 35.86 -8.53
N VAL A 14 -8.96 36.01 -7.50
CA VAL A 14 -9.81 34.91 -7.04
C VAL A 14 -10.81 34.53 -8.12
N ASP A 15 -11.49 35.52 -8.72
CA ASP A 15 -12.46 35.25 -9.80
C ASP A 15 -11.80 34.57 -11.00
N PHE A 16 -10.58 34.98 -11.35
CA PHE A 16 -9.80 34.33 -12.39
C PHE A 16 -9.54 32.85 -12.08
N LEU A 17 -9.04 32.52 -10.89
CA LEU A 17 -8.68 31.15 -10.52
C LEU A 17 -9.91 30.25 -10.33
N ALA A 18 -10.94 30.76 -9.67
CA ALA A 18 -12.08 29.96 -9.24
C ALA A 18 -13.22 29.91 -10.27
N LYS A 19 -13.54 31.03 -10.93
CA LYS A 19 -14.69 31.13 -11.86
C LYS A 19 -14.29 30.90 -13.31
N GLU A 20 -13.19 31.53 -13.76
CA GLU A 20 -12.73 31.44 -15.14
C GLU A 20 -11.96 30.13 -15.40
N LEU A 21 -10.88 29.89 -14.67
CA LEU A 21 -10.04 28.69 -14.86
C LEU A 21 -10.62 27.44 -14.20
N LYS A 22 -11.43 27.60 -13.14
CA LYS A 22 -12.06 26.49 -12.38
C LYS A 22 -11.05 25.46 -11.87
N VAL A 23 -9.86 25.92 -11.50
CA VAL A 23 -8.75 25.05 -11.02
C VAL A 23 -8.75 24.84 -9.50
N CYS A 24 -9.49 25.68 -8.77
CA CYS A 24 -9.65 25.58 -7.33
C CYS A 24 -10.96 26.23 -6.87
N SER A 25 -11.36 25.96 -5.62
CA SER A 25 -12.47 26.64 -4.98
C SER A 25 -12.13 28.10 -4.64
N GLN A 26 -13.15 28.93 -4.43
CA GLN A 26 -12.98 30.31 -3.95
C GLN A 26 -12.14 30.37 -2.67
N LYS A 27 -12.34 29.43 -1.74
CA LYS A 27 -11.58 29.35 -0.48
C LYS A 27 -10.10 29.08 -0.73
N GLU A 28 -9.78 28.09 -1.56
CA GLU A 28 -8.41 27.75 -1.90
C GLU A 28 -7.72 28.86 -2.71
N ALA A 29 -8.44 29.54 -3.59
CA ALA A 29 -7.91 30.66 -4.36
C ALA A 29 -7.44 31.81 -3.45
N ASN A 30 -8.18 32.12 -2.38
CA ASN A 30 -7.76 33.10 -1.38
C ASN A 30 -6.44 32.73 -0.69
N GLU A 31 -6.14 31.45 -0.57
CA GLU A 31 -4.89 30.98 0.04
C GLU A 31 -3.70 30.96 -0.94
N ARG A 32 -3.95 31.20 -2.24
CA ARG A 32 -2.96 31.13 -3.34
C ARG A 32 -2.54 32.51 -3.87
N ILE A 33 -3.10 33.59 -3.35
CA ILE A 33 -2.82 34.96 -3.79
C ILE A 33 -1.99 35.67 -2.73
N PHE A 34 -0.87 36.25 -3.16
CA PHE A 34 0.11 36.90 -2.28
C PHE A 34 0.53 38.25 -2.85
N PHE A 35 0.73 39.22 -1.96
CA PHE A 35 1.18 40.57 -2.29
C PHE A 35 2.61 40.75 -1.78
N VAL A 36 3.56 40.59 -2.70
CA VAL A 36 4.98 40.49 -2.36
C VAL A 36 5.84 41.46 -3.15
N SER A 37 7.10 41.59 -2.74
CA SER A 37 8.15 42.27 -3.49
C SER A 37 9.35 41.35 -3.62
N ALA A 38 9.46 40.65 -4.75
CA ALA A 38 10.57 39.74 -5.01
C ALA A 38 11.94 40.47 -4.95
N LYS A 39 11.99 41.74 -5.35
CA LYS A 39 13.20 42.56 -5.27
C LYS A 39 13.64 42.78 -3.82
N GLU A 40 12.73 43.14 -2.93
CA GLU A 40 13.04 43.32 -1.50
C GLU A 40 13.46 42.01 -0.84
N VAL A 41 12.78 40.91 -1.17
CA VAL A 41 13.13 39.58 -0.62
C VAL A 41 14.53 39.17 -1.06
N LEU A 42 14.86 39.35 -2.34
CA LEU A 42 16.21 39.05 -2.85
C LEU A 42 17.26 39.92 -2.16
N GLN A 43 17.02 41.23 -2.05
CA GLN A 43 17.95 42.13 -1.37
C GLN A 43 18.12 41.78 0.10
N ALA A 44 17.03 41.50 0.82
CA ALA A 44 17.06 41.06 2.21
C ALA A 44 17.91 39.80 2.39
N ARG A 45 17.71 38.77 1.55
CA ARG A 45 18.49 37.53 1.59
C ARG A 45 19.96 37.73 1.28
N LEU A 46 20.29 38.62 0.34
CA LEU A 46 21.68 38.97 0.03
C LEU A 46 22.36 39.67 1.21
N GLN A 47 21.62 40.44 2.02
CA GLN A 47 22.14 41.07 3.22
C GLN A 47 22.29 40.07 4.36
N GLU A 48 21.30 39.20 4.58
CA GLU A 48 21.39 38.09 5.54
C GLU A 48 22.60 37.18 5.24
N GLN A 49 22.86 36.87 3.96
CA GLN A 49 24.01 36.09 3.53
C GLN A 49 25.36 36.78 3.87
N LYS A 50 25.39 38.11 3.94
CA LYS A 50 26.55 38.90 4.38
C LYS A 50 26.62 39.07 5.90
N GLY A 51 25.72 38.43 6.66
CA GLY A 51 25.61 38.58 8.11
C GLY A 51 24.95 39.88 8.55
N GLN A 52 24.30 40.61 7.64
CA GLN A 52 23.59 41.86 7.93
C GLN A 52 22.09 41.60 8.15
N PRO A 53 21.39 42.45 8.92
CA PRO A 53 19.95 42.31 9.12
C PRO A 53 19.15 42.47 7.82
N ALA A 54 18.12 41.64 7.63
CA ALA A 54 17.25 41.62 6.44
C ALA A 54 16.65 42.99 6.05
N HIS A 55 16.28 43.80 7.06
CA HIS A 55 15.65 45.11 6.84
C HIS A 55 16.58 46.14 6.18
N THR A 56 17.89 45.89 6.15
CA THR A 56 18.85 46.72 5.39
C THR A 56 18.62 46.65 3.88
N GLY A 57 17.88 45.65 3.40
CA GLY A 57 17.41 45.52 2.01
C GLY A 57 16.01 46.09 1.76
N ALA A 58 15.37 46.74 2.75
CA ALA A 58 14.03 47.29 2.59
C ALA A 58 14.03 48.48 1.62
N LEU A 59 13.05 48.52 0.71
CA LEU A 59 12.91 49.61 -0.27
C LEU A 59 11.82 50.62 0.12
N ALA A 60 10.87 50.20 0.94
CA ALA A 60 9.77 51.02 1.39
C ALA A 60 9.23 50.54 2.74
N GLU A 61 8.43 51.39 3.39
CA GLU A 61 7.68 51.02 4.59
C GLU A 61 6.82 49.75 4.35
N GLY A 62 6.60 48.97 5.40
CA GLY A 62 5.86 47.71 5.33
C GLY A 62 6.66 46.53 4.77
N PHE A 63 7.99 46.65 4.63
CA PHE A 63 8.88 45.54 4.27
C PHE A 63 8.63 44.26 5.10
N PRO A 64 8.52 44.30 6.45
CA PRO A 64 8.33 43.08 7.24
C PRO A 64 7.09 42.29 6.83
N ASN A 65 5.99 42.97 6.51
CA ASN A 65 4.75 42.33 6.08
C ASN A 65 4.93 41.64 4.72
N ARG A 66 5.57 42.32 3.75
CA ARG A 66 5.81 41.74 2.41
C ARG A 66 6.82 40.59 2.45
N TYR A 67 7.82 40.69 3.32
CA TYR A 67 8.80 39.62 3.53
C TYR A 67 8.15 38.38 4.14
N PHE A 68 7.34 38.56 5.20
CA PHE A 68 6.57 37.47 5.80
C PHE A 68 5.57 36.86 4.82
N GLU A 69 4.86 37.68 4.04
CA GLU A 69 3.92 37.20 3.02
C GLU A 69 4.62 36.38 1.92
N PHE A 70 5.87 36.71 1.57
CA PHE A 70 6.66 35.89 0.65
C PHE A 70 7.11 34.56 1.26
N GLN A 71 7.49 34.55 2.54
CA GLN A 71 7.80 33.31 3.25
C GLN A 71 6.58 32.39 3.35
N ASP A 72 5.39 32.96 3.58
CA ASP A 72 4.13 32.19 3.57
C ASP A 72 3.84 31.61 2.18
N PHE A 73 4.10 32.37 1.11
CA PHE A 73 4.03 31.89 -0.26
C PHE A 73 4.95 30.68 -0.49
N GLU A 74 6.24 30.77 -0.14
CA GLU A 74 7.20 29.68 -0.33
C GLU A 74 6.78 28.44 0.44
N ARG A 75 6.36 28.59 1.70
CA ARG A 75 5.89 27.48 2.52
C ARG A 75 4.69 26.77 1.89
N LYS A 76 3.68 27.51 1.42
CA LYS A 76 2.51 26.90 0.76
C LYS A 76 2.87 26.31 -0.60
N PHE A 77 3.79 26.93 -1.32
CA PHE A 77 4.29 26.42 -2.60
C PHE A 77 5.02 25.09 -2.42
N GLU A 78 5.93 24.98 -1.46
CA GLU A 78 6.65 23.75 -1.11
C GLU A 78 5.69 22.62 -0.72
N GLU A 79 4.69 22.90 0.11
CA GLU A 79 3.68 21.92 0.48
C GLU A 79 2.88 21.44 -0.73
N CYS A 80 2.43 22.37 -1.57
CA CYS A 80 1.62 22.09 -2.76
C CYS A 80 2.40 21.25 -3.78
N ILE A 81 3.64 21.65 -4.09
CA ILE A 81 4.46 20.95 -5.10
C ILE A 81 4.91 19.58 -4.60
N SER A 82 5.23 19.44 -3.30
CA SER A 82 5.63 18.16 -2.72
C SER A 82 4.48 17.15 -2.76
N LYS A 83 3.28 17.54 -2.31
CA LYS A 83 2.08 16.67 -2.36
C LYS A 83 1.72 16.29 -3.80
N SER A 84 1.74 17.26 -4.71
CA SER A 84 1.42 17.04 -6.12
C SER A 84 2.44 16.14 -6.81
N ALA A 85 3.73 16.33 -6.53
CA ALA A 85 4.81 15.52 -7.09
C ALA A 85 4.72 14.07 -6.60
N VAL A 86 4.48 13.85 -5.31
CA VAL A 86 4.33 12.48 -4.78
C VAL A 86 3.19 11.76 -5.47
N LYS A 87 2.02 12.39 -5.57
CA LYS A 87 0.85 11.80 -6.22
C LYS A 87 1.13 11.50 -7.70
N THR A 88 1.52 12.51 -8.47
CA THR A 88 1.69 12.39 -9.93
C THR A 88 2.82 11.45 -10.33
N LYS A 89 3.87 11.31 -9.52
CA LYS A 89 5.03 10.45 -9.83
C LYS A 89 4.89 9.03 -9.32
N PHE A 90 4.21 8.80 -8.20
CA PHE A 90 4.22 7.49 -7.54
C PHE A 90 2.87 6.76 -7.50
N GLU A 91 1.74 7.44 -7.72
CA GLU A 91 0.40 6.83 -7.61
C GLU A 91 0.25 5.62 -8.56
N GLN A 92 0.64 5.76 -9.83
CA GLN A 92 0.56 4.67 -10.80
C GLN A 92 1.49 3.50 -10.44
N HIS A 93 2.72 3.78 -10.00
CA HIS A 93 3.66 2.75 -9.58
C HIS A 93 3.17 2.01 -8.33
N SER A 94 2.60 2.72 -7.36
CA SER A 94 2.01 2.13 -6.16
C SER A 94 0.83 1.23 -6.52
N GLN A 95 -0.08 1.69 -7.38
CA GLN A 95 -1.22 0.90 -7.83
C GLN A 95 -0.78 -0.35 -8.58
N ARG A 96 0.22 -0.24 -9.46
CA ARG A 96 0.79 -1.38 -10.18
C ARG A 96 1.48 -2.36 -9.25
N GLY A 97 2.19 -1.89 -8.22
CA GLY A 97 2.78 -2.74 -7.19
C GLY A 97 1.73 -3.54 -6.42
N LYS A 98 0.61 -2.90 -6.03
CA LYS A 98 -0.53 -3.57 -5.38
C LYS A 98 -1.15 -4.63 -6.28
N PHE A 99 -1.34 -4.32 -7.57
CA PHE A 99 -1.87 -5.27 -8.54
C PHE A 99 -0.98 -6.52 -8.66
N ILE A 100 0.33 -6.33 -8.88
CA ILE A 100 1.29 -7.45 -8.98
C ILE A 100 1.28 -8.31 -7.71
N ALA A 101 1.24 -7.68 -6.53
CA ALA A 101 1.17 -8.42 -5.27
C ALA A 101 -0.13 -9.22 -5.13
N SER A 102 -1.26 -8.72 -5.64
CA SER A 102 -2.53 -9.46 -5.66
C SER A 102 -2.46 -10.69 -6.57
N GLU A 103 -1.94 -10.52 -7.79
CA GLU A 103 -1.79 -11.61 -8.76
C GLU A 103 -0.88 -12.73 -8.19
N ILE A 104 0.23 -12.36 -7.55
CA ILE A 104 1.12 -13.34 -6.91
C ILE A 104 0.39 -14.08 -5.80
N ARG A 105 -0.38 -13.37 -4.97
CA ARG A 105 -1.16 -13.98 -3.88
C ARG A 105 -2.17 -14.98 -4.45
N GLU A 106 -2.92 -14.61 -5.49
CA GLU A 106 -3.90 -15.49 -6.12
C GLU A 106 -3.27 -16.76 -6.71
N VAL A 107 -2.09 -16.65 -7.32
CA VAL A 107 -1.33 -17.82 -7.78
C VAL A 107 -0.93 -18.71 -6.61
N MET A 108 -0.45 -18.13 -5.51
CA MET A 108 -0.06 -18.88 -4.31
C MET A 108 -1.26 -19.57 -3.65
N ASP A 109 -2.40 -18.89 -3.54
CA ASP A 109 -3.63 -19.45 -3.00
C ASP A 109 -4.09 -20.65 -3.84
N GLY A 110 -4.06 -20.53 -5.17
CA GLY A 110 -4.39 -21.65 -6.06
C GLY A 110 -3.41 -22.83 -5.95
N ILE A 111 -2.11 -22.57 -5.73
CA ILE A 111 -1.14 -23.64 -5.46
C ILE A 111 -1.44 -24.31 -4.12
N PHE A 112 -1.73 -23.53 -3.08
CA PHE A 112 -2.04 -24.02 -1.75
C PHE A 112 -3.29 -24.92 -1.77
N GLU A 113 -4.37 -24.49 -2.41
CA GLU A 113 -5.60 -25.27 -2.54
C GLU A 113 -5.37 -26.60 -3.25
N ARG A 114 -4.65 -26.59 -4.39
CA ARG A 114 -4.31 -27.82 -5.12
C ARG A 114 -3.44 -28.77 -4.28
N ALA A 115 -2.48 -28.23 -3.53
CA ALA A 115 -1.64 -29.02 -2.65
C ALA A 115 -2.45 -29.66 -1.49
N GLN A 116 -3.40 -28.92 -0.91
CA GLN A 116 -4.30 -29.45 0.11
C GLN A 116 -5.21 -30.56 -0.45
N HIS A 117 -5.78 -30.35 -1.63
CA HIS A 117 -6.60 -31.36 -2.29
C HIS A 117 -5.82 -32.66 -2.51
N LEU A 118 -4.62 -32.55 -3.12
CA LEU A 118 -3.77 -33.70 -3.38
C LEU A 118 -3.36 -34.41 -2.08
N LYS A 119 -3.05 -33.66 -1.03
CA LYS A 119 -2.73 -34.23 0.29
C LYS A 119 -3.89 -35.06 0.83
N THR A 120 -5.11 -34.54 0.76
CA THR A 120 -6.33 -35.24 1.21
C THR A 120 -6.57 -36.50 0.40
N GLU A 121 -6.50 -36.44 -0.93
CA GLU A 121 -6.65 -37.61 -1.81
C GLU A 121 -5.63 -38.70 -1.47
N LYS A 122 -4.35 -38.33 -1.30
CA LYS A 122 -3.29 -39.28 -0.95
C LYS A 122 -3.49 -39.87 0.45
N MET A 123 -4.02 -39.09 1.40
CA MET A 123 -4.33 -39.58 2.74
C MET A 123 -5.47 -40.61 2.71
N VAL A 124 -6.51 -40.37 1.91
CA VAL A 124 -7.63 -41.31 1.70
C VAL A 124 -7.12 -42.59 1.05
N ALA A 125 -6.39 -42.49 -0.07
CA ALA A 125 -5.84 -43.65 -0.76
C ALA A 125 -4.90 -44.48 0.14
N LYS A 126 -4.07 -43.81 0.95
CA LYS A 126 -3.21 -44.49 1.94
C LYS A 126 -4.05 -45.26 2.97
N LYS A 127 -5.13 -44.67 3.46
CA LYS A 127 -6.02 -45.33 4.42
C LYS A 127 -6.68 -46.56 3.82
N GLU A 128 -7.19 -46.49 2.59
CA GLU A 128 -7.79 -47.63 1.91
C GLU A 128 -6.81 -48.81 1.72
N ILE A 129 -5.56 -48.52 1.36
CA ILE A 129 -4.52 -49.55 1.24
C ILE A 129 -4.22 -50.17 2.61
N PHE A 130 -4.12 -49.34 3.66
CA PHE A 130 -3.86 -49.80 5.01
C PHE A 130 -5.00 -50.70 5.54
N ASP A 131 -6.25 -50.30 5.30
CA ASP A 131 -7.44 -51.08 5.70
C ASP A 131 -7.48 -52.44 4.97
N LYS A 132 -7.15 -52.47 3.67
CA LYS A 132 -7.03 -53.73 2.90
C LYS A 132 -5.92 -54.63 3.41
N LEU A 133 -4.77 -54.05 3.77
CA LEU A 133 -3.64 -54.80 4.32
C LEU A 133 -4.02 -55.45 5.65
N ASN A 134 -4.60 -54.68 6.57
CA ASN A 134 -5.05 -55.18 7.86
C ASN A 134 -6.09 -56.29 7.72
N PHE A 135 -7.06 -56.12 6.80
CA PHE A 135 -8.04 -57.17 6.52
C PHE A 135 -7.37 -58.45 6.02
N THR A 136 -6.44 -58.33 5.08
CA THR A 136 -5.72 -59.49 4.51
C THR A 136 -4.90 -60.20 5.59
N GLU A 137 -4.21 -59.46 6.45
CA GLU A 137 -3.44 -60.01 7.57
C GLU A 137 -4.34 -60.79 8.54
N GLN A 138 -5.51 -60.24 8.89
CA GLN A 138 -6.49 -60.92 9.73
C GLN A 138 -7.03 -62.20 9.09
N GLN A 139 -7.35 -62.18 7.79
CA GLN A 139 -7.80 -63.38 7.06
C GLN A 139 -6.70 -64.47 7.03
N LEU A 140 -5.44 -64.07 6.90
CA LEU A 140 -4.30 -64.99 6.86
C LEU A 140 -4.08 -65.67 8.22
N ILE A 141 -4.26 -64.93 9.32
CA ILE A 141 -4.25 -65.48 10.69
C ILE A 141 -5.37 -66.51 10.87
N LEU A 142 -6.60 -66.17 10.49
CA LEU A 142 -7.75 -67.07 10.59
C LEU A 142 -7.55 -68.36 9.79
N LEU A 143 -7.14 -68.24 8.53
CA LEU A 143 -6.86 -69.39 7.67
C LEU A 143 -5.73 -70.28 8.23
N THR A 144 -4.69 -69.66 8.80
CA THR A 144 -3.60 -70.40 9.45
C THR A 144 -4.11 -71.21 10.63
N GLN A 145 -5.02 -70.65 11.44
CA GLN A 145 -5.64 -71.37 12.55
C GLN A 145 -6.52 -72.51 12.04
N GLU A 146 -7.40 -72.26 11.06
CA GLU A 146 -8.24 -73.31 10.46
C GLU A 146 -7.42 -74.47 9.89
N MET A 147 -6.27 -74.18 9.26
CA MET A 147 -5.37 -75.21 8.74
C MET A 147 -4.72 -76.01 9.87
N LYS A 148 -4.30 -75.36 10.96
CA LYS A 148 -3.77 -76.06 12.15
C LYS A 148 -4.82 -77.00 12.75
N ASP A 149 -6.06 -76.55 12.89
CA ASP A 149 -7.14 -77.33 13.46
C ASP A 149 -7.47 -78.55 12.57
N LYS A 150 -7.54 -78.36 11.25
CA LYS A 150 -7.72 -79.47 10.29
C LYS A 150 -6.60 -80.50 10.36
N ILE A 151 -5.35 -80.06 10.49
CA ILE A 151 -4.21 -80.97 10.64
C ILE A 151 -4.33 -81.76 11.94
N HIS A 152 -4.68 -81.11 13.06
CA HIS A 152 -4.91 -81.80 14.33
C HIS A 152 -5.99 -82.87 14.21
N GLN A 153 -7.14 -82.53 13.61
CA GLN A 153 -8.24 -83.48 13.41
C GLN A 153 -7.80 -84.69 12.57
N MET A 154 -7.04 -84.47 11.49
CA MET A 154 -6.52 -85.56 10.66
C MET A 154 -5.53 -86.46 11.41
N VAL A 155 -4.72 -85.90 12.31
CA VAL A 155 -3.79 -86.68 13.14
C VAL A 155 -4.57 -87.56 14.12
N GLU A 156 -5.56 -87.00 14.82
CA GLU A 156 -6.42 -87.74 15.74
C GLU A 156 -7.17 -88.89 15.04
N ASP A 157 -7.71 -88.64 13.84
CA ASP A 157 -8.41 -89.66 13.05
C ASP A 157 -7.51 -90.84 12.64
N VAL A 158 -6.21 -90.60 12.47
CA VAL A 158 -5.21 -91.66 12.16
C VAL A 158 -4.81 -92.41 13.42
N GLU A 159 -4.70 -91.75 14.57
CA GLU A 159 -4.33 -92.38 15.84
C GLU A 159 -5.46 -93.27 16.43
N GLN A 160 -6.71 -93.04 16.03
CA GLN A 160 -7.86 -93.86 16.46
C GLN A 160 -8.12 -95.12 15.61
N ARG A 161 -7.28 -95.41 14.61
CA ARG A 161 -7.35 -96.63 13.77
C ARG A 161 -6.25 -97.62 14.10
#